data_AF-A0A066XKR8-F1
#
_entry.id   AF-A0A066XKR8-F1
#
_cell.length_a   1.000
_cell.length_b   1.000
_cell.length_c   1.000
_cell.angle_alpha   90.00
_cell.angle_beta   90.00
_cell.angle_gamma   90.00
#
_symmetry.space_group_name_H-M   'P 1'
#
loop_
_entity.id
_entity.type
_entity.pdbx_description
1 polymer ?
#
loop_
_entity_poly.entity_id
_entity_poly.type
_entity_poly.pdbx_seq_one_letter_code
_entity_poly.pdbx_strand_id
1 'polypeptide(L)'
;MAEPRNLGSNFGNLGTREEDWPDVDGDLDTEEGAEAMRRADAALHATIERSIWQRNAQPVHGDAIPRALYIKAQTQQDQLTDEERQLLHSRGEVVGKALARPDALTTDELHRALLWPPPDAVRASIQSATGGRLSTPIELYAKGRDALNRGQFNAMLNDDEVALLARRFHPADDATFSDVAMSQALGQPGAAQAAELLSSRLGLEFAVFHAALMRRVGQMHPMRQMAPAFPDPGPVQSFSMPGAGFRAAQGQSGQGQQPGDIIRAMAALNEQHRLGNVTEEEVAARNSEHLAALRGSSQASSLFSSNGFASPWPATPPPSHADRFGSGPWPPTARVHSPITLFASEAGVSGHGVEPGWSVLPEEQKAAYSARSETMRLEAWAEHETTLAAGPSPFALPGPGQRQQPASNLAGLASRGERLPGERLPGVPARPGITTGLSMFRDAQDTESQEVLRRVIENDLLALGDGLEVLDDEPHGSRAIGARLEADAPEQRGVPDAMELVELG
;
A
#
# COMPACT_ATOMS: atom_id res chain seq x y z
N MET A 1 -12.42 -7.17 -61.19
CA MET A 1 -11.90 -8.24 -60.31
C MET A 1 -10.45 -7.87 -60.00
N ALA A 2 -10.19 -7.41 -58.78
CA ALA A 2 -8.85 -7.07 -58.31
C ALA A 2 -8.45 -8.11 -57.26
N GLU A 3 -7.28 -8.72 -57.43
CA GLU A 3 -6.76 -9.76 -56.55
C GLU A 3 -6.47 -9.22 -55.13
N PRO A 4 -6.74 -10.01 -54.08
CA PRO A 4 -6.36 -9.66 -52.72
C PRO A 4 -4.83 -9.77 -52.57
N ARG A 5 -4.19 -8.65 -52.23
CA ARG A 5 -2.77 -8.62 -51.87
C ARG A 5 -2.54 -9.44 -50.60
N ASN A 6 -1.80 -10.52 -50.79
CA ASN A 6 -1.32 -11.41 -49.74
C ASN A 6 -0.22 -10.66 -48.95
N LEU A 7 -0.59 -10.02 -47.83
CA LEU A 7 0.35 -9.47 -46.85
C LEU A 7 0.97 -10.63 -46.05
N GLY A 8 1.89 -11.34 -46.70
CA GLY A 8 2.57 -12.49 -46.12
C GLY A 8 3.59 -12.10 -45.05
N SER A 9 3.47 -12.72 -43.87
CA SER A 9 4.53 -13.36 -43.05
C SER A 9 5.79 -12.58 -42.62
N ASN A 10 6.00 -11.33 -43.00
CA ASN A 10 7.24 -10.60 -42.70
C ASN A 10 7.24 -9.82 -41.37
N PHE A 11 6.17 -9.89 -40.58
CA PHE A 11 6.09 -9.21 -39.28
C PHE A 11 7.01 -9.82 -38.19
N GLY A 12 7.54 -11.03 -38.41
CA GLY A 12 8.32 -11.75 -37.39
C GLY A 12 9.58 -11.03 -36.90
N ASN A 13 10.20 -10.19 -37.75
CA ASN A 13 11.48 -9.53 -37.44
C ASN A 13 11.37 -8.02 -37.11
N LEU A 14 10.19 -7.41 -37.22
CA LEU A 14 10.00 -6.00 -36.85
C LEU A 14 10.27 -5.80 -35.36
N GLY A 15 10.99 -4.73 -35.02
CA GLY A 15 11.36 -4.36 -33.65
C GLY A 15 12.53 -5.15 -33.06
N THR A 16 13.31 -5.86 -33.89
CA THR A 16 14.55 -6.54 -33.44
C THR A 16 15.81 -5.88 -33.96
N ARG A 17 15.70 -5.01 -34.97
CA ARG A 17 16.84 -4.34 -35.60
C ARG A 17 16.93 -2.89 -35.16
N GLU A 18 18.15 -2.36 -35.12
CA GLU A 18 18.42 -0.96 -34.79
C GLU A 18 17.76 -0.01 -35.80
N GLU A 19 17.69 -0.42 -37.07
CA GLU A 19 17.04 0.27 -38.20
C GLU A 19 15.51 0.42 -38.08
N ASP A 20 14.88 -0.33 -37.16
CA ASP A 20 13.43 -0.25 -36.92
C ASP A 20 13.07 0.93 -36.00
N TRP A 21 14.06 1.54 -35.36
CA TRP A 21 13.89 2.70 -34.47
C TRP A 21 14.29 3.98 -35.21
N PRO A 22 13.52 5.07 -35.05
CA PRO A 22 13.79 6.30 -35.75
C PRO A 22 15.09 6.89 -35.20
N ASP A 23 15.89 7.46 -36.10
CA ASP A 23 17.11 8.18 -35.69
C ASP A 23 16.70 9.41 -34.88
N VAL A 24 17.33 9.60 -33.72
CA VAL A 24 16.91 10.61 -32.72
C VAL A 24 16.99 12.04 -33.27
N ASP A 25 17.84 12.23 -34.29
CA ASP A 25 18.11 13.53 -34.93
C ASP A 25 17.42 13.70 -36.30
N GLY A 26 16.56 12.76 -36.72
CA GLY A 26 15.87 12.81 -38.01
C GLY A 26 14.75 13.88 -38.04
N ASP A 27 14.68 14.66 -39.12
CA ASP A 27 13.62 15.65 -39.33
C ASP A 27 12.26 14.97 -39.54
N LEU A 28 11.41 15.05 -38.51
CA LEU A 28 10.09 14.40 -38.44
C LEU A 28 9.08 15.01 -39.40
N ASP A 29 9.32 16.22 -39.91
CA ASP A 29 8.40 16.92 -40.83
C ASP A 29 8.59 16.47 -42.28
N THR A 30 9.57 15.60 -42.55
CA THR A 30 9.77 14.99 -43.86
C THR A 30 8.91 13.74 -44.04
N GLU A 31 8.60 13.40 -45.29
CA GLU A 31 7.90 12.14 -45.62
C GLU A 31 8.68 10.91 -45.09
N GLU A 32 10.01 11.00 -45.09
CA GLU A 32 10.91 9.99 -44.53
C GLU A 32 10.78 9.89 -43.01
N GLY A 33 10.68 11.01 -42.30
CA GLY A 33 10.41 11.07 -40.85
C GLY A 33 9.03 10.49 -40.48
N ALA A 34 7.99 10.82 -41.24
CA ALA A 34 6.65 10.26 -41.04
C ALA A 34 6.58 8.75 -41.31
N GLU A 35 7.36 8.23 -42.26
CA GLU A 35 7.48 6.80 -42.51
C GLU A 35 8.35 6.08 -41.45
N ALA A 36 9.40 6.73 -40.94
CA ALA A 36 10.20 6.23 -39.82
C ALA A 36 9.35 6.10 -38.55
N MET A 37 8.47 7.06 -38.27
CA MET A 37 7.54 7.01 -37.14
C MET A 37 6.53 5.86 -37.25
N ARG A 38 5.99 5.62 -38.45
CA ARG A 38 5.12 4.46 -38.73
C ARG A 38 5.84 3.12 -38.53
N ARG A 39 7.12 3.04 -38.94
CA ARG A 39 7.96 1.86 -38.68
C ARG A 39 8.24 1.66 -37.18
N ALA A 40 8.53 2.73 -36.46
CA ALA A 40 8.75 2.71 -35.01
C ALA A 40 7.52 2.22 -34.24
N ASP A 41 6.34 2.72 -34.61
CA ASP A 41 5.06 2.30 -34.00
C ASP A 41 4.77 0.83 -34.28
N ALA A 42 4.95 0.38 -35.53
CA ALA A 42 4.83 -1.04 -35.89
C ALA A 42 5.85 -1.93 -35.15
N ALA A 43 7.08 -1.46 -34.97
CA ALA A 43 8.13 -2.14 -34.22
C ALA A 43 7.82 -2.23 -32.71
N LEU A 44 7.26 -1.18 -32.13
CA LEU A 44 6.78 -1.16 -30.74
C LEU A 44 5.64 -2.17 -30.55
N HIS A 45 4.63 -2.14 -31.43
CA HIS A 45 3.52 -3.08 -31.43
C HIS A 45 4.01 -4.53 -31.56
N ALA A 46 4.91 -4.81 -32.51
CA ALA A 46 5.51 -6.14 -32.67
C ALA A 46 6.30 -6.59 -31.43
N THR A 47 6.98 -5.67 -30.75
CA THR A 47 7.71 -5.96 -29.51
C THR A 47 6.77 -6.28 -28.35
N ILE A 48 5.66 -5.54 -28.23
CA ILE A 48 4.59 -5.81 -27.25
C ILE A 48 3.97 -7.18 -27.52
N GLU A 49 3.58 -7.46 -28.75
CA GLU A 49 3.00 -8.75 -29.14
C GLU A 49 3.97 -9.90 -28.89
N ARG A 50 5.27 -9.73 -29.20
CA ARG A 50 6.28 -10.74 -28.92
C ARG A 50 6.49 -10.96 -27.42
N SER A 51 6.42 -9.91 -26.59
CA SER A 51 6.49 -10.02 -25.13
C SER A 51 5.26 -10.75 -24.55
N ILE A 52 4.05 -10.42 -25.03
CA ILE A 52 2.81 -11.15 -24.69
C ILE A 52 2.93 -12.61 -25.12
N TRP A 53 3.39 -12.86 -26.35
CA TRP A 53 3.55 -14.21 -26.88
C TRP A 53 4.61 -15.00 -26.13
N GLN A 54 5.76 -14.42 -25.78
CA GLN A 54 6.79 -15.06 -24.94
C GLN A 54 6.29 -15.37 -23.54
N ARG A 55 5.47 -14.49 -22.93
CA ARG A 55 4.80 -14.78 -21.66
C ARG A 55 3.82 -15.95 -21.80
N ASN A 56 3.07 -16.00 -22.90
CA ASN A 56 2.10 -17.05 -23.17
C ASN A 56 2.74 -18.37 -23.66
N ALA A 57 3.94 -18.30 -24.24
CA ALA A 57 4.72 -19.41 -24.78
C ALA A 57 5.75 -19.95 -23.79
N GLN A 58 5.89 -19.35 -22.59
CA GLN A 58 6.50 -20.08 -21.49
C GLN A 58 5.73 -21.40 -21.34
N PRO A 59 6.43 -22.54 -21.35
CA PRO A 59 5.79 -23.83 -21.41
C PRO A 59 4.84 -23.94 -20.23
N VAL A 60 3.55 -24.07 -20.54
CA VAL A 60 2.52 -24.64 -19.66
C VAL A 60 2.93 -26.10 -19.43
N HIS A 61 4.01 -26.34 -18.71
CA HIS A 61 4.49 -27.65 -18.31
C HIS A 61 4.00 -27.91 -16.89
N GLY A 62 2.98 -28.76 -16.81
CA GLY A 62 2.31 -29.14 -15.57
C GLY A 62 0.98 -28.41 -15.43
N ASP A 63 -0.08 -29.17 -15.22
CA ASP A 63 -1.43 -28.68 -14.95
C ASP A 63 -1.38 -27.41 -14.09
N ALA A 64 -1.86 -26.29 -14.65
CA ALA A 64 -1.84 -25.01 -13.97
C ALA A 64 -2.44 -25.18 -12.58
N ILE A 65 -1.59 -25.02 -11.55
CA ILE A 65 -1.99 -25.22 -10.16
C ILE A 65 -3.24 -24.36 -9.91
N PRO A 66 -4.38 -24.97 -9.54
CA PRO A 66 -5.62 -24.22 -9.41
C PRO A 66 -5.47 -23.08 -8.40
N ARG A 67 -6.00 -21.89 -8.71
CA ARG A 67 -5.93 -20.72 -7.80
C ARG A 67 -6.50 -21.03 -6.41
N ALA A 68 -7.53 -21.87 -6.34
CA ALA A 68 -8.12 -22.33 -5.09
C ALA A 68 -7.09 -23.05 -4.19
N LEU A 69 -6.13 -23.77 -4.76
CA LEU A 69 -5.10 -24.44 -4.00
C LEU A 69 -4.09 -23.46 -3.39
N TYR A 70 -3.77 -22.35 -4.06
CA TYR A 70 -2.96 -21.28 -3.45
C TYR A 70 -3.64 -20.64 -2.25
N ILE A 71 -4.94 -20.36 -2.36
CA ILE A 71 -5.75 -19.80 -1.26
C ILE A 71 -5.85 -20.80 -0.11
N LYS A 72 -6.08 -22.08 -0.42
CA LYS A 72 -6.11 -23.14 0.59
C LYS A 72 -4.75 -23.26 1.29
N ALA A 73 -3.64 -23.22 0.55
CA ALA A 73 -2.31 -23.30 1.13
C ALA A 73 -1.98 -22.13 2.06
N GLN A 74 -2.49 -20.94 1.74
CA GLN A 74 -2.35 -19.75 2.59
C GLN A 74 -3.16 -19.85 3.88
N THR A 75 -4.42 -20.30 3.81
CA THR A 75 -5.38 -20.20 4.92
C THR A 75 -5.53 -21.47 5.75
N GLN A 76 -5.24 -22.63 5.16
CA GLN A 76 -5.54 -23.96 5.70
C GLN A 76 -4.37 -24.91 5.43
N GLN A 77 -3.17 -24.51 5.85
CA GLN A 77 -1.94 -25.25 5.57
C GLN A 77 -2.01 -26.70 6.10
N ASP A 78 -2.54 -26.89 7.30
CA ASP A 78 -2.76 -28.17 7.97
C ASP A 78 -3.69 -29.12 7.20
N GLN A 79 -4.56 -28.59 6.33
CA GLN A 79 -5.54 -29.37 5.55
C GLN A 79 -5.08 -29.71 4.13
N LEU A 80 -3.83 -29.38 3.77
CA LEU A 80 -3.26 -29.76 2.48
C LEU A 80 -2.90 -31.25 2.44
N THR A 81 -3.40 -31.97 1.43
CA THR A 81 -3.02 -33.37 1.18
C THR A 81 -1.59 -33.48 0.66
N ASP A 82 -1.01 -34.68 0.68
CA ASP A 82 0.34 -34.90 0.17
C ASP A 82 0.43 -34.65 -1.34
N GLU A 83 -0.61 -34.99 -2.10
CA GLU A 83 -0.70 -34.72 -3.54
C GLU A 83 -0.76 -33.22 -3.82
N GLU A 84 -1.55 -32.48 -3.04
CA GLU A 84 -1.64 -31.02 -3.11
C GLU A 84 -0.29 -30.35 -2.80
N ARG A 85 0.41 -30.83 -1.76
CA ARG A 85 1.76 -30.36 -1.44
C ARG A 85 2.76 -30.69 -2.54
N GLN A 86 2.69 -31.88 -3.13
CA GLN A 86 3.56 -32.29 -4.22
C GLN A 86 3.30 -31.46 -5.48
N LEU A 87 2.04 -31.12 -5.76
CA LEU A 87 1.65 -30.24 -6.86
C LEU A 87 2.13 -28.79 -6.65
N LEU A 88 2.01 -28.25 -5.44
CA LEU A 88 2.60 -26.94 -5.10
C LEU A 88 4.13 -26.96 -5.24
N HIS A 89 4.77 -28.06 -4.84
CA HIS A 89 6.21 -28.24 -4.93
C HIS A 89 6.69 -28.44 -6.38
N SER A 90 5.89 -29.06 -7.26
CA SER A 90 6.26 -29.32 -8.66
C SER A 90 6.44 -28.05 -9.49
N ARG A 91 5.99 -26.90 -8.98
CA ARG A 91 6.31 -25.58 -9.53
C ARG A 91 7.82 -25.29 -9.54
N GLY A 92 8.59 -25.92 -8.66
CA GLY A 92 10.05 -25.92 -8.69
C GLY A 92 10.74 -24.66 -8.14
N GLU A 93 9.99 -23.60 -7.82
CA GLU A 93 10.53 -22.37 -7.24
C GLU A 93 10.18 -22.18 -5.76
N VAL A 94 10.83 -21.19 -5.13
CA VAL A 94 10.71 -20.89 -3.70
C VAL A 94 9.26 -20.64 -3.29
N VAL A 95 8.44 -20.01 -4.15
CA VAL A 95 7.01 -19.76 -3.90
C VAL A 95 6.25 -21.08 -3.72
N GLY A 96 6.46 -22.06 -4.59
CA GLY A 96 5.83 -23.38 -4.48
C GLY A 96 6.25 -24.12 -3.22
N LYS A 97 7.55 -24.05 -2.87
CA LYS A 97 8.08 -24.62 -1.62
C LYS A 97 7.47 -23.94 -0.39
N ALA A 98 7.36 -22.61 -0.38
CA ALA A 98 6.78 -21.84 0.71
C ALA A 98 5.32 -22.18 0.97
N LEU A 99 4.53 -22.37 -0.09
CA LEU A 99 3.13 -22.77 0.01
C LEU A 99 2.95 -24.24 0.41
N ALA A 100 3.83 -25.13 -0.07
CA ALA A 100 3.75 -26.55 0.23
C ALA A 100 4.21 -26.89 1.66
N ARG A 101 5.36 -26.35 2.08
CA ARG A 101 6.03 -26.66 3.35
C ARG A 101 6.79 -25.43 3.87
N PRO A 102 6.08 -24.43 4.41
CA PRO A 102 6.69 -23.19 4.90
C PRO A 102 7.79 -23.42 5.96
N ASP A 103 7.64 -24.43 6.83
CA ASP A 103 8.62 -24.74 7.88
C ASP A 103 9.93 -25.37 7.36
N ALA A 104 9.95 -25.79 6.10
CA ALA A 104 11.14 -26.37 5.45
C ALA A 104 11.96 -25.34 4.67
N LEU A 105 11.61 -24.06 4.75
CA LEU A 105 12.34 -22.98 4.11
C LEU A 105 13.63 -22.67 4.87
N THR A 106 14.72 -22.55 4.13
CA THR A 106 15.96 -21.94 4.62
C THR A 106 15.78 -20.42 4.77
N THR A 107 16.64 -19.77 5.54
CA THR A 107 16.59 -18.30 5.72
C THR A 107 16.71 -17.55 4.38
N ASP A 108 17.56 -18.01 3.45
CA ASP A 108 17.69 -17.40 2.11
C ASP A 108 16.43 -17.58 1.26
N GLU A 109 15.75 -18.72 1.39
CA GLU A 109 14.48 -18.95 0.69
C GLU A 109 13.36 -18.12 1.31
N LEU A 110 13.31 -17.98 2.64
CA LEU A 110 12.38 -17.10 3.33
C LEU A 110 12.51 -15.66 2.84
N HIS A 111 13.74 -15.14 2.78
CA HIS A 111 14.02 -13.80 2.29
C HIS A 111 13.59 -13.63 0.82
N ARG A 112 13.91 -14.60 -0.04
CA ARG A 112 13.45 -14.58 -1.44
C ARG A 112 11.92 -14.60 -1.57
N ALA A 113 11.23 -15.39 -0.76
CA ALA A 113 9.77 -15.48 -0.77
C ALA A 113 9.10 -14.18 -0.30
N LEU A 114 9.70 -13.48 0.66
CA LEU A 114 9.23 -12.19 1.17
C LEU A 114 9.70 -10.99 0.34
N LEU A 115 10.45 -11.25 -0.74
CA LEU A 115 11.11 -10.24 -1.57
C LEU A 115 12.00 -9.31 -0.72
N TRP A 116 12.72 -9.88 0.23
CA TRP A 116 13.76 -9.18 1.00
C TRP A 116 15.12 -9.38 0.37
N PRO A 117 16.08 -8.46 0.58
CA PRO A 117 17.47 -8.70 0.25
C PRO A 117 18.03 -9.95 0.95
N PRO A 118 19.20 -10.46 0.53
CA PRO A 118 19.87 -11.57 1.21
C PRO A 118 20.05 -11.29 2.72
N PRO A 119 20.04 -12.33 3.58
CA PRO A 119 20.05 -12.17 5.04
C PRO A 119 21.19 -11.31 5.59
N ASP A 120 22.39 -11.44 5.03
CA ASP A 120 23.55 -10.65 5.45
C ASP A 120 23.40 -9.16 5.08
N ALA A 121 22.85 -8.87 3.90
CA ALA A 121 22.58 -7.51 3.46
C ALA A 121 21.51 -6.86 4.35
N VAL A 122 20.42 -7.57 4.63
CA VAL A 122 19.35 -7.10 5.52
C VAL A 122 19.89 -6.84 6.93
N ARG A 123 20.69 -7.77 7.48
CA ARG A 123 21.33 -7.59 8.79
C ARG A 123 22.21 -6.33 8.81
N ALA A 124 23.05 -6.16 7.79
CA ALA A 124 23.93 -4.99 7.70
C ALA A 124 23.12 -3.68 7.62
N SER A 125 22.05 -3.65 6.82
CA SER A 125 21.17 -2.48 6.71
C SER A 125 20.47 -2.15 8.02
N ILE A 126 19.95 -3.16 8.74
CA ILE A 126 19.29 -2.97 10.04
C ILE A 126 20.29 -2.49 11.10
N GLN A 127 21.48 -3.10 11.17
CA GLN A 127 22.53 -2.66 12.08
C GLN A 127 22.96 -1.22 11.78
N SER A 128 23.10 -0.86 10.50
CA SER A 128 23.42 0.51 10.10
C SER A 128 22.32 1.49 10.54
N ALA A 129 21.04 1.21 10.25
CA ALA A 129 19.92 2.10 10.56
C ALA A 129 19.63 2.23 12.07
N THR A 130 19.98 1.22 12.86
CA THR A 130 19.70 1.16 14.31
C THR A 130 20.91 1.46 15.18
N GLY A 131 22.06 1.79 14.57
CA GLY A 131 23.34 1.95 15.29
C GLY A 131 23.79 0.67 16.00
N GLY A 132 23.49 -0.49 15.42
CA GLY A 132 23.84 -1.82 15.92
C GLY A 132 22.95 -2.35 17.05
N ARG A 133 21.89 -1.64 17.43
CA ARG A 133 21.00 -2.05 18.52
C ARG A 133 20.12 -3.24 18.15
N LEU A 134 19.70 -3.32 16.90
CA LEU A 134 18.92 -4.43 16.35
C LEU A 134 19.72 -5.06 15.21
N SER A 135 19.44 -6.32 14.93
CA SER A 135 20.14 -7.09 13.91
C SER A 135 19.22 -7.93 13.02
N THR A 136 17.97 -8.12 13.41
CA THR A 136 17.02 -8.96 12.67
C THR A 136 15.79 -8.18 12.17
N PRO A 137 15.18 -8.61 11.05
CA PRO A 137 13.93 -8.00 10.55
C PRO A 137 12.81 -8.03 11.59
N ILE A 138 12.69 -9.14 12.32
CA ILE A 138 11.64 -9.36 13.32
C ILE A 138 11.78 -8.37 14.48
N GLU A 139 13.01 -8.09 14.93
CA GLU A 139 13.27 -7.08 15.98
C GLU A 139 12.85 -5.67 15.56
N LEU A 140 13.27 -5.24 14.36
CA LEU A 140 12.93 -3.92 13.84
C LEU A 140 11.42 -3.79 13.60
N TYR A 141 10.81 -4.87 13.08
CA TYR A 141 9.38 -4.95 12.90
C TYR A 141 8.62 -4.86 14.23
N ALA A 142 9.01 -5.63 15.24
CA ALA A 142 8.39 -5.62 16.56
C ALA A 142 8.46 -4.24 17.22
N LYS A 143 9.58 -3.53 17.05
CA LYS A 143 9.72 -2.13 17.45
C LYS A 143 8.74 -1.22 16.70
N GLY A 144 8.60 -1.41 15.39
CA GLY A 144 7.60 -0.72 14.56
C GLY A 144 6.17 -0.94 15.04
N ARG A 145 5.82 -2.18 15.34
CA ARG A 145 4.50 -2.56 15.87
C ARG A 145 4.22 -1.96 17.24
N ASP A 146 5.15 -2.06 18.18
CA ASP A 146 5.02 -1.46 19.51
C ASP A 146 4.83 0.06 19.42
N ALA A 147 5.59 0.71 18.53
CA ALA A 147 5.43 2.14 18.29
C ALA A 147 4.08 2.51 17.64
N LEU A 148 3.55 1.67 16.75
CA LEU A 148 2.23 1.85 16.14
C LEU A 148 1.13 1.70 17.20
N ASN A 149 1.18 0.63 18.00
CA ASN A 149 0.21 0.35 19.06
C ASN A 149 0.15 1.46 20.12
N ARG A 150 1.29 2.10 20.41
CA ARG A 150 1.37 3.25 21.33
C ARG A 150 1.00 4.59 20.69
N GLY A 151 0.73 4.64 19.39
CA GLY A 151 0.54 5.91 18.65
C GLY A 151 1.80 6.78 18.61
N GLN A 152 2.99 6.20 18.82
CA GLN A 152 4.28 6.89 18.95
C GLN A 152 5.26 6.52 17.83
N PHE A 153 4.75 6.13 16.65
CA PHE A 153 5.55 5.72 15.50
C PHE A 153 6.64 6.73 15.12
N ASN A 154 6.35 8.03 15.23
CA ASN A 154 7.29 9.11 14.93
C ASN A 154 8.37 9.31 16.00
N ALA A 155 8.04 9.04 17.26
CA ALA A 155 8.93 9.27 18.39
C ALA A 155 9.88 8.08 18.64
N MET A 156 9.40 6.86 18.39
CA MET A 156 10.16 5.64 18.70
C MET A 156 11.04 5.15 17.55
N LEU A 157 10.68 5.47 16.29
CA LEU A 157 11.48 5.10 15.12
C LEU A 157 12.17 6.31 14.51
N ASN A 158 13.47 6.17 14.26
CA ASN A 158 14.25 7.16 13.54
C ASN A 158 13.93 7.12 12.02
N ASP A 159 14.38 8.13 11.26
CA ASP A 159 14.05 8.23 9.83
C ASP A 159 14.66 7.09 8.99
N ASP A 160 15.84 6.58 9.34
CA ASP A 160 16.49 5.46 8.65
C ASP A 160 15.74 4.14 8.87
N GLU A 161 15.31 3.89 10.10
CA GLU A 161 14.47 2.73 10.47
C GLU A 161 13.14 2.74 9.71
N VAL A 162 12.50 3.91 9.61
CA VAL A 162 11.27 4.08 8.83
C VAL A 162 11.51 3.91 7.34
N ALA A 163 12.57 4.50 6.80
CA ALA A 163 12.92 4.34 5.39
C ALA A 163 13.17 2.87 5.04
N LEU A 164 13.84 2.14 5.94
CA LEU A 164 14.13 0.73 5.79
C LEU A 164 12.86 -0.13 5.86
N LEU A 165 11.95 0.12 6.81
CA LEU A 165 10.65 -0.56 6.87
C LEU A 165 9.81 -0.25 5.61
N ALA A 166 9.73 1.02 5.19
CA ALA A 166 8.97 1.43 4.01
C ALA A 166 9.45 0.74 2.71
N ARG A 167 10.74 0.37 2.65
CA ARG A 167 11.36 -0.33 1.51
C ARG A 167 11.52 -1.84 1.72
N ARG A 168 10.83 -2.42 2.71
CA ARG A 168 10.93 -3.85 3.01
C ARG A 168 12.38 -4.32 3.18
N PHE A 169 13.15 -3.56 3.94
CA PHE A 169 14.56 -3.80 4.27
C PHE A 169 15.59 -3.60 3.14
N HIS A 170 15.20 -3.06 1.99
CA HIS A 170 16.18 -2.64 0.98
C HIS A 170 16.83 -1.30 1.38
N PRO A 171 18.16 -1.19 1.29
CA PRO A 171 18.85 0.06 1.62
C PRO A 171 18.51 1.18 0.62
N ALA A 172 18.80 2.42 1.02
CA ALA A 172 18.42 3.61 0.27
C ALA A 172 19.01 3.65 -1.15
N ASP A 173 20.21 3.11 -1.30
CA ASP A 173 21.03 3.05 -2.51
C ASP A 173 20.89 1.72 -3.28
N ASP A 174 19.97 0.84 -2.88
CA ASP A 174 19.74 -0.41 -3.58
C ASP A 174 19.18 -0.17 -4.98
N ALA A 175 20.04 -0.32 -6.00
CA ALA A 175 19.68 -0.20 -7.41
C ALA A 175 18.81 -1.36 -7.91
N THR A 176 18.77 -2.49 -7.19
CA THR A 176 17.93 -3.64 -7.53
C THR A 176 16.50 -3.49 -7.03
N PHE A 177 16.28 -2.60 -6.05
CA PHE A 177 14.96 -2.28 -5.54
C PHE A 177 14.15 -1.47 -6.55
N SER A 178 12.98 -1.99 -6.90
CA SER A 178 12.00 -1.28 -7.71
C SER A 178 10.61 -1.65 -7.24
N ASP A 179 9.79 -0.65 -6.90
CA ASP A 179 8.38 -0.87 -6.52
C ASP A 179 7.62 -1.60 -7.64
N VAL A 180 7.98 -1.31 -8.90
CA VAL A 180 7.42 -1.97 -10.09
C VAL A 180 7.85 -3.43 -10.14
N ALA A 181 9.13 -3.72 -9.89
CA ALA A 181 9.63 -5.10 -9.89
C ALA A 181 9.00 -5.92 -8.75
N MET A 182 8.80 -5.32 -7.57
CA MET A 182 8.08 -5.97 -6.47
C MET A 182 6.62 -6.25 -6.83
N SER A 183 5.91 -5.29 -7.42
CA SER A 183 4.52 -5.51 -7.86
C SER A 183 4.45 -6.66 -8.88
N GLN A 184 5.37 -6.69 -9.86
CA GLN A 184 5.44 -7.77 -10.84
C GLN A 184 5.79 -9.13 -10.23
N ALA A 185 6.66 -9.16 -9.21
CA ALA A 185 7.02 -10.38 -8.50
C ALA A 185 5.84 -10.92 -7.67
N LEU A 186 5.10 -10.04 -6.99
CA LEU A 186 3.88 -10.41 -6.23
C LEU A 186 2.71 -10.79 -7.14
N GLY A 187 2.66 -10.25 -8.37
CA GLY A 187 1.69 -10.61 -9.39
C GLY A 187 1.87 -12.00 -9.99
N GLN A 188 3.00 -12.67 -9.71
CA GLN A 188 3.16 -14.07 -10.09
C GLN A 188 2.13 -14.93 -9.33
N PRO A 189 1.52 -15.95 -9.95
CA PRO A 189 0.54 -16.81 -9.29
C PRO A 189 1.08 -17.33 -7.95
N GLY A 190 0.30 -17.30 -6.86
CA GLY A 190 0.74 -17.82 -5.56
C GLY A 190 1.81 -16.98 -4.82
N ALA A 191 2.48 -16.01 -5.46
CA ALA A 191 3.55 -15.25 -4.81
C ALA A 191 3.03 -14.36 -3.69
N ALA A 192 1.92 -13.65 -3.92
CA ALA A 192 1.23 -12.89 -2.88
C ALA A 192 0.78 -13.79 -1.72
N GLN A 193 0.19 -14.96 -2.02
CA GLN A 193 -0.26 -15.93 -1.01
C GLN A 193 0.89 -16.47 -0.18
N ALA A 194 2.04 -16.75 -0.81
CA ALA A 194 3.24 -17.21 -0.12
C ALA A 194 3.80 -16.12 0.80
N ALA A 195 3.91 -14.89 0.29
CA ALA A 195 4.39 -13.76 1.08
C ALA A 195 3.48 -13.48 2.27
N GLU A 196 2.16 -13.55 2.10
CA GLU A 196 1.18 -13.33 3.17
C GLU A 196 1.21 -14.45 4.22
N LEU A 197 1.24 -15.72 3.78
CA LEU A 197 1.39 -16.88 4.66
C LEU A 197 2.64 -16.76 5.55
N LEU A 198 3.78 -16.43 4.94
CA LEU A 198 5.04 -16.28 5.66
C LEU A 198 5.04 -15.06 6.57
N SER A 199 4.47 -13.94 6.12
CA SER A 199 4.32 -12.73 6.94
C SER A 199 3.48 -12.99 8.18
N SER A 200 2.32 -13.64 8.03
CA SER A 200 1.45 -14.03 9.14
C SER A 200 2.18 -14.93 10.14
N ARG A 201 2.90 -15.95 9.66
CA ARG A 201 3.68 -16.86 10.52
C ARG A 201 4.81 -16.18 11.29
N LEU A 202 5.39 -15.14 10.72
CA LEU A 202 6.42 -14.33 11.39
C LEU A 202 5.83 -13.22 12.26
N GLY A 203 4.49 -13.09 12.34
CA GLY A 203 3.82 -12.01 13.07
C GLY A 203 4.01 -10.63 12.43
N LEU A 204 4.21 -10.59 11.12
CA LEU A 204 4.40 -9.36 10.34
C LEU A 204 3.05 -8.88 9.81
N GLU A 205 2.39 -8.02 10.57
CA GLU A 205 1.18 -7.29 10.18
C GLU A 205 1.50 -6.23 9.10
N PHE A 206 0.65 -6.12 8.09
CA PHE A 206 0.87 -5.21 6.96
C PHE A 206 0.83 -3.74 7.38
N ALA A 207 0.09 -3.43 8.45
CA ALA A 207 -0.09 -2.08 8.98
C ALA A 207 1.22 -1.35 9.30
N VAL A 208 2.24 -2.05 9.81
CA VAL A 208 3.54 -1.43 10.16
C VAL A 208 4.29 -0.96 8.91
N PHE A 209 4.32 -1.79 7.86
CA PHE A 209 4.95 -1.41 6.59
C PHE A 209 4.19 -0.25 5.92
N HIS A 210 2.87 -0.27 5.97
CA HIS A 210 2.03 0.80 5.44
C HIS A 210 2.24 2.12 6.20
N ALA A 211 2.27 2.09 7.54
CA ALA A 211 2.53 3.26 8.36
C ALA A 211 3.92 3.87 8.04
N ALA A 212 4.95 3.03 7.88
CA ALA A 212 6.28 3.47 7.47
C ALA A 212 6.27 4.13 6.08
N LEU A 213 5.58 3.52 5.10
CA LEU A 213 5.43 4.07 3.76
C LEU A 213 4.72 5.42 3.77
N MET A 214 3.59 5.52 4.48
CA MET A 214 2.81 6.77 4.57
C MET A 214 3.60 7.88 5.25
N ARG A 215 4.36 7.59 6.31
CA ARG A 215 5.27 8.57 6.92
C ARG A 215 6.32 9.06 5.92
N ARG A 216 6.96 8.14 5.19
CA ARG A 216 7.99 8.48 4.19
C ARG A 216 7.43 9.34 3.05
N VAL A 217 6.26 8.99 2.53
CA VAL A 217 5.56 9.77 1.50
C VAL A 217 5.14 11.13 2.06
N GLY A 218 4.63 11.19 3.29
CA GLY A 218 4.24 12.43 3.97
C GLY A 218 5.42 13.38 4.17
N GLN A 219 6.62 12.88 4.46
CA GLN A 219 7.84 13.69 4.56
C GLN A 219 8.28 14.30 3.21
N MET A 220 7.94 13.68 2.08
CA MET A 220 8.26 14.23 0.75
C MET A 220 7.34 15.38 0.32
N HIS A 221 6.14 15.50 0.90
CA HIS A 221 5.18 16.54 0.55
C HIS A 221 5.59 17.98 0.96
N PRO A 222 6.09 18.25 2.19
CA PRO A 222 6.52 19.60 2.55
C PRO A 222 7.76 20.06 1.77
N MET A 223 8.66 19.16 1.37
CA MET A 223 9.80 19.52 0.52
C MET A 223 9.36 19.99 -0.87
N ARG A 224 8.26 19.44 -1.40
CA ARG A 224 7.70 19.88 -2.70
C ARG A 224 7.03 21.25 -2.63
N GLN A 225 6.57 21.68 -1.45
CA GLN A 225 5.96 22.98 -1.22
C GLN A 225 6.98 24.11 -1.00
N MET A 226 8.26 23.79 -0.77
CA MET A 226 9.35 24.78 -0.70
C MET A 226 10.06 25.02 -2.04
N ALA A 227 9.51 24.53 -3.15
CA ALA A 227 9.95 24.96 -4.47
C ALA A 227 9.72 26.48 -4.61
N PRO A 228 10.70 27.24 -5.14
CA PRO A 228 10.65 28.70 -5.13
C PRO A 228 9.39 29.20 -5.83
N ALA A 229 8.63 30.02 -5.13
CA ALA A 229 7.49 30.74 -5.68
C ALA A 229 7.95 31.48 -6.93
N PHE A 230 7.47 31.04 -8.09
CA PHE A 230 7.48 31.86 -9.29
C PHE A 230 6.67 33.14 -8.98
N PRO A 231 7.13 34.32 -9.39
CA PRO A 231 6.42 35.57 -9.13
C PRO A 231 5.03 35.52 -9.78
N ASP A 232 4.03 35.67 -8.93
CA ASP A 232 2.60 35.55 -9.21
C ASP A 232 2.11 36.64 -10.20
N PRO A 233 1.35 36.33 -11.25
CA PRO A 233 0.72 37.32 -12.10
C PRO A 233 -0.64 37.75 -11.51
N GLY A 234 -0.63 38.83 -10.71
CA GLY A 234 -1.73 39.81 -10.57
C GLY A 234 -3.06 39.36 -9.90
N PRO A 235 -3.68 40.23 -9.07
CA PRO A 235 -4.89 39.87 -8.33
C PRO A 235 -6.15 40.00 -9.22
N VAL A 236 -6.87 38.89 -9.43
CA VAL A 236 -8.25 38.92 -9.93
C VAL A 236 -9.20 38.87 -8.73
N GLN A 237 -10.06 39.89 -8.62
CA GLN A 237 -11.05 40.06 -7.56
C GLN A 237 -12.09 38.93 -7.56
N SER A 238 -12.20 38.22 -6.44
CA SER A 238 -13.28 37.27 -6.16
C SER A 238 -14.47 37.97 -5.51
N PHE A 239 -15.67 37.74 -6.06
CA PHE A 239 -16.95 38.23 -5.56
C PHE A 239 -17.44 37.44 -4.34
N SER A 240 -17.97 38.14 -3.34
CA SER A 240 -18.68 37.56 -2.18
C SER A 240 -20.15 37.27 -2.50
N MET A 241 -20.63 36.07 -2.19
CA MET A 241 -22.06 35.76 -2.18
C MET A 241 -22.66 35.96 -0.78
N PRO A 242 -23.90 36.48 -0.65
CA PRO A 242 -24.53 36.73 0.64
C PRO A 242 -25.24 35.48 1.19
N GLY A 243 -25.00 35.20 2.47
CA GLY A 243 -25.64 34.12 3.22
C GLY A 243 -27.12 34.37 3.48
N ALA A 244 -27.94 33.34 3.29
CA ALA A 244 -29.33 33.30 3.73
C ALA A 244 -29.39 32.74 5.16
N GLY A 245 -29.87 33.57 6.09
CA GLY A 245 -30.12 33.19 7.47
C GLY A 245 -31.48 32.50 7.63
N PHE A 246 -31.52 31.47 8.48
CA PHE A 246 -32.75 30.95 9.07
C PHE A 246 -32.60 30.87 10.59
N ARG A 247 -33.50 31.55 11.29
CA ARG A 247 -33.80 31.37 12.72
C ARG A 247 -35.21 30.78 12.81
N ALA A 248 -35.39 29.69 13.54
CA ALA A 248 -36.65 29.41 14.25
C ALA A 248 -36.49 28.33 15.33
N ALA A 249 -37.13 28.61 16.48
CA ALA A 249 -37.72 27.72 17.48
C ALA A 249 -36.82 26.82 18.34
N GLN A 250 -36.58 27.30 19.57
CA GLN A 250 -36.04 26.54 20.70
C GLN A 250 -37.18 25.84 21.44
N GLY A 251 -37.26 24.51 21.30
CA GLY A 251 -38.07 23.62 22.14
C GLY A 251 -37.17 22.86 23.12
N GLN A 252 -37.45 22.96 24.42
CA GLN A 252 -36.81 22.16 25.46
C GLN A 252 -37.38 20.73 25.45
N SER A 253 -36.71 19.80 24.78
CA SER A 253 -36.94 18.36 24.96
C SER A 253 -35.71 17.59 24.45
N GLY A 254 -35.02 16.90 25.36
CA GLY A 254 -33.98 15.92 25.01
C GLY A 254 -32.54 16.41 25.18
N GLN A 255 -32.11 16.70 26.41
CA GLN A 255 -30.68 16.56 26.70
C GLN A 255 -30.36 15.05 26.66
N GLY A 256 -29.93 14.58 25.49
CA GLY A 256 -29.44 13.20 25.35
C GLY A 256 -28.27 13.00 26.31
N GLN A 257 -28.36 11.98 27.17
CA GLN A 257 -27.22 11.57 27.99
C GLN A 257 -26.07 11.18 27.06
N GLN A 258 -24.90 11.78 27.29
CA GLN A 258 -23.70 11.47 26.53
C GLN A 258 -23.33 9.99 26.77
N PRO A 259 -22.84 9.24 25.76
CA PRO A 259 -22.48 7.83 25.92
C PRO A 259 -21.53 7.57 27.10
N GLY A 260 -20.61 8.51 27.38
CA GLY A 260 -19.69 8.42 28.52
C GLY A 260 -20.35 8.52 29.90
N ASP A 261 -21.54 9.10 30.01
CA ASP A 261 -22.29 9.17 31.27
C ASP A 261 -23.06 7.87 31.51
N ILE A 262 -23.54 7.22 30.44
CA ILE A 262 -24.21 5.92 30.52
C ILE A 262 -23.20 4.82 30.89
N ILE A 263 -21.99 4.85 30.29
CA ILE A 263 -20.92 3.91 30.63
C ILE A 263 -20.50 4.07 32.11
N ARG A 264 -20.37 5.30 32.61
CA ARG A 264 -20.08 5.56 34.03
C ARG A 264 -21.20 5.07 34.96
N ALA A 265 -22.46 5.20 34.55
CA ALA A 265 -23.61 4.69 35.31
C ALA A 265 -23.61 3.15 35.40
N MET A 266 -23.32 2.44 34.30
CA MET A 266 -23.21 0.98 34.29
C MET A 266 -22.06 0.48 35.15
N ALA A 267 -20.90 1.15 35.12
CA ALA A 267 -19.77 0.82 35.98
C ALA A 267 -20.08 1.02 37.47
N ALA A 268 -20.72 2.14 37.83
CA ALA A 268 -21.14 2.40 39.21
C ALA A 268 -22.18 1.38 39.71
N LEU A 269 -23.10 0.93 38.84
CA LEU A 269 -24.09 -0.08 39.17
C LEU A 269 -23.47 -1.46 39.41
N ASN A 270 -22.48 -1.86 38.59
CA ASN A 270 -21.72 -3.10 38.80
C ASN A 270 -20.88 -3.07 40.08
N GLU A 271 -20.35 -1.90 40.45
CA GLU A 271 -19.65 -1.74 41.72
C GLU A 271 -20.62 -1.86 42.90
N GLN A 272 -21.82 -1.28 42.81
CA GLN A 272 -22.87 -1.47 43.82
C GLN A 272 -23.31 -2.93 43.97
N HIS A 273 -23.29 -3.71 42.87
CA HIS A 273 -23.54 -5.15 42.90
C HIS A 273 -22.44 -5.91 43.64
N ARG A 274 -21.15 -5.62 43.36
CA ARG A 274 -20.02 -6.23 44.10
C ARG A 274 -20.09 -5.95 45.60
N LEU A 275 -20.58 -4.77 45.98
CA LEU A 275 -20.77 -4.38 47.37
C LEU A 275 -22.04 -4.98 48.01
N GLY A 276 -22.84 -5.75 47.26
CA GLY A 276 -24.07 -6.39 47.75
C GLY A 276 -25.23 -5.42 48.00
N ASN A 277 -25.14 -4.19 47.48
CA ASN A 277 -26.15 -3.14 47.68
C ASN A 277 -27.31 -3.23 46.69
N VAL A 278 -27.15 -3.99 45.61
CA VAL A 278 -28.12 -4.15 44.52
C VAL A 278 -28.14 -5.62 44.13
N THR A 279 -29.32 -6.18 43.83
CA THR A 279 -29.46 -7.58 43.42
C THR A 279 -29.09 -7.77 41.96
N GLU A 280 -28.69 -8.98 41.58
CA GLU A 280 -28.33 -9.34 40.20
C GLU A 280 -29.47 -9.02 39.19
N GLU A 281 -30.72 -9.20 39.60
CA GLU A 281 -31.91 -8.90 38.80
C GLU A 281 -32.08 -7.39 38.54
N GLU A 282 -31.81 -6.55 39.54
CA GLU A 282 -31.88 -5.10 39.41
C GLU A 282 -30.71 -4.56 38.55
N VAL A 283 -29.54 -5.19 38.63
CA VAL A 283 -28.40 -4.91 37.75
C VAL A 283 -28.74 -5.24 36.31
N ALA A 284 -29.30 -6.42 36.05
CA ALA A 284 -29.69 -6.85 34.70
C ALA A 284 -30.74 -5.91 34.10
N ALA A 285 -31.75 -5.52 34.88
CA ALA A 285 -32.80 -4.60 34.45
C ALA A 285 -32.24 -3.23 34.08
N ARG A 286 -31.44 -2.60 34.97
CA ARG A 286 -30.88 -1.26 34.70
C ARG A 286 -29.81 -1.27 33.61
N ASN A 287 -28.98 -2.32 33.51
CA ASN A 287 -28.05 -2.46 32.39
C ASN A 287 -28.79 -2.60 31.07
N SER A 288 -29.94 -3.29 31.02
CA SER A 288 -30.77 -3.36 29.82
C SER A 288 -31.32 -1.98 29.41
N GLU A 289 -31.69 -1.14 30.36
CA GLU A 289 -32.15 0.24 30.14
C GLU A 289 -31.01 1.15 29.64
N HIS A 290 -29.84 1.05 30.26
CA HIS A 290 -28.64 1.79 29.83
C HIS A 290 -28.17 1.38 28.43
N LEU A 291 -28.23 0.07 28.11
CA LEU A 291 -27.95 -0.42 26.77
C LEU A 291 -29.00 0.05 25.75
N ALA A 292 -30.28 0.12 26.14
CA ALA A 292 -31.33 0.70 25.30
C ALA A 292 -31.10 2.21 25.07
N ALA A 293 -30.67 2.94 26.09
CA ALA A 293 -30.32 4.36 26.00
C ALA A 293 -29.06 4.60 25.13
N LEU A 294 -28.03 3.75 25.24
CA LEU A 294 -26.86 3.77 24.36
C LEU A 294 -27.23 3.45 22.91
N ARG A 295 -28.14 2.50 22.70
CA ARG A 295 -28.64 2.15 21.37
C ARG A 295 -29.48 3.29 20.77
N GLY A 296 -30.27 3.97 21.60
CA GLY A 296 -31.03 5.17 21.21
C GLY A 296 -30.16 6.40 20.93
N SER A 297 -29.09 6.62 21.71
CA SER A 297 -28.15 7.73 21.48
C SER A 297 -27.24 7.50 20.28
N SER A 298 -26.90 6.23 19.98
CA SER A 298 -26.11 5.84 18.81
C SER A 298 -26.89 5.92 17.49
N GLN A 299 -28.23 5.92 17.52
CA GLN A 299 -29.06 6.09 16.30
C GLN A 299 -29.13 7.56 15.81
N ALA A 300 -28.76 8.55 16.62
CA ALA A 300 -28.78 9.96 16.21
C ALA A 300 -27.51 10.40 15.49
N SER A 301 -26.44 9.60 15.47
CA SER A 301 -25.18 9.91 14.81
C SER A 301 -24.35 8.65 14.62
N SER A 302 -24.63 7.88 13.57
CA SER A 302 -23.67 7.04 12.83
C SER A 302 -24.43 5.97 12.05
N LEU A 303 -24.29 6.03 10.72
CA LEU A 303 -24.66 4.95 9.82
C LEU A 303 -23.42 4.07 9.63
N PHE A 304 -23.65 2.76 9.67
CA PHE A 304 -22.74 1.63 9.36
C PHE A 304 -21.99 0.99 10.54
N SER A 305 -22.50 -0.18 10.95
CA SER A 305 -21.70 -1.26 11.52
C SER A 305 -22.20 -2.61 10.98
N SER A 306 -21.26 -3.49 10.67
CA SER A 306 -21.42 -4.75 9.94
C SER A 306 -21.18 -5.95 10.86
N ASN A 307 -22.21 -6.75 11.13
CA ASN A 307 -22.19 -8.20 10.88
C ASN A 307 -23.48 -8.90 11.38
N GLY A 308 -24.11 -9.63 10.46
CA GLY A 308 -24.79 -10.88 10.76
C GLY A 308 -26.26 -10.85 11.22
N PHE A 309 -27.19 -10.44 10.34
CA PHE A 309 -28.42 -11.17 9.94
C PHE A 309 -29.45 -10.18 9.37
N ALA A 310 -29.88 -10.47 8.14
CA ALA A 310 -31.02 -9.92 7.40
C ALA A 310 -31.67 -8.63 7.98
N SER A 311 -31.26 -7.47 7.47
CA SER A 311 -32.07 -6.25 7.57
C SER A 311 -32.06 -5.47 6.25
N PRO A 312 -33.14 -4.73 5.97
CA PRO A 312 -33.54 -4.34 4.63
C PRO A 312 -32.96 -2.95 4.31
N TRP A 313 -31.65 -2.88 4.03
CA TRP A 313 -31.10 -1.69 3.36
C TRP A 313 -30.95 -2.01 1.88
N PRO A 314 -31.36 -1.10 0.98
CA PRO A 314 -31.23 -1.34 -0.44
C PRO A 314 -29.74 -1.45 -0.73
N ALA A 315 -29.31 -2.59 -1.29
CA ALA A 315 -27.97 -2.75 -1.82
C ALA A 315 -27.75 -1.63 -2.86
N THR A 316 -27.03 -0.59 -2.49
CA THR A 316 -26.64 0.45 -3.45
C THR A 316 -25.60 -0.18 -4.37
N PRO A 317 -25.87 -0.23 -5.68
CA PRO A 317 -24.92 -0.80 -6.61
C PRO A 317 -23.61 0.00 -6.56
N PRO A 318 -22.45 -0.67 -6.70
CA PRO A 318 -21.18 0.02 -6.80
C PRO A 318 -21.20 1.03 -7.96
N PRO A 319 -20.40 2.12 -7.90
CA PRO A 319 -20.34 3.09 -8.98
C PRO A 319 -20.04 2.42 -10.30
N SER A 320 -20.69 2.88 -11.37
CA SER A 320 -20.48 2.29 -12.68
C SER A 320 -19.04 2.54 -13.18
N HIS A 321 -18.59 1.75 -14.15
CA HIS A 321 -17.30 2.00 -14.81
C HIS A 321 -17.26 3.41 -15.43
N ALA A 322 -18.38 3.87 -15.99
CA ALA A 322 -18.49 5.22 -16.55
C ALA A 322 -18.37 6.31 -15.48
N ASP A 323 -18.85 6.08 -14.26
CA ASP A 323 -18.71 7.03 -13.16
C ASP A 323 -17.23 7.19 -12.74
N ARG A 324 -16.47 6.09 -12.78
CA ARG A 324 -15.06 6.05 -12.36
C ARG A 324 -14.11 6.62 -13.41
N PHE A 325 -14.38 6.33 -14.69
CA PHE A 325 -13.42 6.59 -15.77
C PHE A 325 -13.94 7.53 -16.86
N GLY A 326 -15.23 7.85 -16.88
CA GLY A 326 -15.88 8.60 -17.95
C GLY A 326 -16.21 7.72 -19.17
N SER A 327 -16.71 8.36 -20.23
CA SER A 327 -17.27 7.68 -21.42
C SER A 327 -16.24 7.32 -22.50
N GLY A 328 -14.94 7.51 -22.26
CA GLY A 328 -13.91 7.23 -23.25
C GLY A 328 -12.52 7.77 -22.88
N PRO A 329 -11.53 7.57 -23.77
CA PRO A 329 -10.17 8.02 -23.53
C PRO A 329 -10.05 9.54 -23.52
N TRP A 330 -9.13 10.03 -22.69
CA TRP A 330 -8.67 11.42 -22.63
C TRP A 330 -7.48 11.62 -23.57
N PRO A 331 -7.25 12.83 -24.12
CA PRO A 331 -6.07 13.08 -24.93
C PRO A 331 -4.80 12.97 -24.07
N PRO A 332 -3.65 12.52 -24.63
CA PRO A 332 -2.45 12.20 -23.85
C PRO A 332 -1.88 13.36 -23.03
N THR A 333 -2.15 14.59 -23.46
CA THR A 333 -1.65 15.82 -22.84
C THR A 333 -2.58 16.40 -21.78
N ALA A 334 -3.81 15.88 -21.64
CA ALA A 334 -4.79 16.41 -20.72
C ALA A 334 -4.83 15.63 -19.39
N ARG A 335 -5.19 16.34 -18.32
CA ARG A 335 -5.50 15.73 -17.03
C ARG A 335 -6.85 15.03 -17.12
N VAL A 336 -6.93 13.79 -16.63
CA VAL A 336 -8.18 13.02 -16.59
C VAL A 336 -9.12 13.59 -15.52
N HIS A 337 -10.36 13.90 -15.91
CA HIS A 337 -11.42 14.38 -15.01
C HIS A 337 -12.66 13.48 -15.12
N SER A 338 -12.70 12.36 -14.39
CA SER A 338 -13.90 11.51 -14.32
C SER A 338 -15.03 12.16 -13.52
N PRO A 339 -16.29 11.72 -13.71
CA PRO A 339 -17.45 12.27 -12.98
C PRO A 339 -17.25 12.27 -11.46
N ILE A 340 -16.71 11.18 -10.91
CA ILE A 340 -16.39 11.06 -9.49
C ILE A 340 -15.28 12.03 -9.06
N THR A 341 -14.23 12.21 -9.86
CA THR A 341 -13.15 13.15 -9.50
C THR A 341 -13.62 14.60 -9.50
N LEU A 342 -14.54 14.97 -10.40
CA LEU A 342 -15.17 16.29 -10.41
C LEU A 342 -16.01 16.49 -9.14
N PHE A 343 -16.85 15.52 -8.79
CA PHE A 343 -17.60 15.54 -7.53
C PHE A 343 -16.69 15.67 -6.31
N ALA A 344 -15.64 14.84 -6.22
CA ALA A 344 -14.67 14.88 -5.12
C ALA A 344 -14.04 16.27 -4.98
N SER A 345 -13.65 16.89 -6.09
CA SER A 345 -13.06 18.23 -6.10
C SER A 345 -14.04 19.34 -5.69
N GLU A 346 -15.29 19.30 -6.15
CA GLU A 346 -16.31 20.31 -5.85
C GLU A 346 -16.86 20.19 -4.43
N ALA A 347 -17.03 18.95 -3.95
CA ALA A 347 -17.48 18.66 -2.60
C ALA A 347 -16.37 18.81 -1.54
N GLY A 348 -15.11 18.98 -1.96
CA GLY A 348 -13.95 19.03 -1.06
C GLY A 348 -13.71 17.71 -0.33
N VAL A 349 -14.12 16.58 -0.91
CA VAL A 349 -14.01 15.23 -0.33
C VAL A 349 -12.87 14.48 -1.00
N SER A 350 -12.03 13.80 -0.23
CA SER A 350 -10.92 12.98 -0.75
C SER A 350 -10.86 11.61 -0.05
N GLY A 351 -10.17 10.66 -0.68
CA GLY A 351 -9.98 9.31 -0.13
C GLY A 351 -11.29 8.51 -0.02
N HIS A 352 -11.47 7.80 1.11
CA HIS A 352 -12.57 6.86 1.32
C HIS A 352 -13.97 7.49 1.39
N GLY A 353 -14.07 8.82 1.58
CA GLY A 353 -15.36 9.52 1.64
C GLY A 353 -16.01 9.77 0.27
N VAL A 354 -15.27 9.57 -0.82
CA VAL A 354 -15.72 9.93 -2.17
C VAL A 354 -16.81 8.97 -2.68
N GLU A 355 -16.63 7.65 -2.53
CA GLU A 355 -17.60 6.68 -3.04
C GLU A 355 -18.95 6.71 -2.31
N PRO A 356 -19.01 6.74 -0.96
CA PRO A 356 -20.27 6.88 -0.25
C PRO A 356 -20.99 8.19 -0.61
N GLY A 357 -20.25 9.29 -0.73
CA GLY A 357 -20.80 10.58 -1.15
C GLY A 357 -21.40 10.53 -2.56
N TRP A 358 -20.70 9.88 -3.50
CA TRP A 358 -21.16 9.70 -4.88
C TRP A 358 -22.42 8.83 -4.96
N SER A 359 -22.47 7.70 -4.25
CA SER A 359 -23.59 6.76 -4.30
C SER A 359 -24.90 7.34 -3.80
N VAL A 360 -24.85 8.35 -2.92
CA VAL A 360 -26.03 9.03 -2.36
C VAL A 360 -26.56 10.15 -3.27
N LEU A 361 -25.80 10.58 -4.29
CA LEU A 361 -26.27 11.59 -5.23
C LEU A 361 -27.48 11.08 -6.03
N PRO A 362 -28.50 11.93 -6.27
CA PRO A 362 -29.55 11.64 -7.24
C PRO A 362 -28.96 11.34 -8.63
N GLU A 363 -29.58 10.44 -9.38
CA GLU A 363 -29.13 10.09 -10.74
C GLU A 363 -29.05 11.31 -11.67
N GLU A 364 -29.92 12.32 -11.48
CA GLU A 364 -29.85 13.58 -12.21
C GLU A 364 -28.54 14.36 -11.93
N GLN A 365 -28.06 14.34 -10.69
CA GLN A 365 -26.79 14.98 -10.33
C GLN A 365 -25.61 14.18 -10.86
N LYS A 366 -25.64 12.85 -10.76
CA LYS A 366 -24.62 11.99 -11.37
C LYS A 366 -24.55 12.20 -12.88
N ALA A 367 -25.70 12.27 -13.56
CA ALA A 367 -25.78 12.58 -14.99
C ALA A 367 -25.21 13.98 -15.31
N ALA A 368 -25.43 14.98 -14.45
CA ALA A 368 -24.82 16.30 -14.62
C ALA A 368 -23.29 16.28 -14.48
N TYR A 369 -22.74 15.53 -13.52
CA TYR A 369 -21.29 15.31 -13.43
C TYR A 369 -20.74 14.55 -14.63
N SER A 370 -21.46 13.55 -15.12
CA SER A 370 -21.10 12.79 -16.32
C SER A 370 -21.11 13.65 -17.58
N ALA A 371 -22.11 14.51 -17.75
CA ALA A 371 -22.18 15.46 -18.84
C ALA A 371 -21.03 16.48 -18.77
N ARG A 372 -20.70 17.00 -17.57
CA ARG A 372 -19.57 17.93 -17.40
C ARG A 372 -18.22 17.28 -17.68
N SER A 373 -18.01 16.06 -17.18
CA SER A 373 -16.81 15.27 -17.47
C SER A 373 -16.64 15.06 -18.98
N GLU A 374 -17.73 14.72 -19.67
CA GLU A 374 -17.73 14.53 -21.12
C GLU A 374 -17.47 15.83 -21.87
N THR A 375 -18.08 16.95 -21.46
CA THR A 375 -17.81 18.27 -22.04
C THR A 375 -16.33 18.63 -21.91
N MET A 376 -15.74 18.49 -20.71
CA MET A 376 -14.31 18.75 -20.50
C MET A 376 -13.42 17.83 -21.33
N ARG A 377 -13.83 16.57 -21.51
CA ARG A 377 -13.11 15.61 -22.37
C ARG A 377 -13.14 16.03 -23.83
N LEU A 378 -14.30 16.47 -24.33
CA LEU A 378 -14.46 16.95 -25.71
C LEU A 378 -13.71 18.27 -25.94
N GLU A 379 -13.74 19.20 -24.99
CA GLU A 379 -12.96 20.44 -25.02
C GLU A 379 -11.46 20.14 -25.03
N ALA A 380 -10.99 19.24 -24.18
CA ALA A 380 -9.58 18.82 -24.16
C ALA A 380 -9.15 18.17 -25.48
N TRP A 381 -10.02 17.39 -26.14
CA TRP A 381 -9.75 16.85 -27.47
C TRP A 381 -9.70 17.94 -28.53
N ALA A 382 -10.63 18.90 -28.51
CA ALA A 382 -10.62 20.04 -29.43
C ALA A 382 -9.36 20.90 -29.27
N GLU A 383 -8.89 21.13 -28.04
CA GLU A 383 -7.64 21.83 -27.75
C GLU A 383 -6.42 21.03 -28.24
N HIS A 384 -6.41 19.71 -28.01
CA HIS A 384 -5.35 18.83 -28.50
C HIS A 384 -5.27 18.83 -30.03
N GLU A 385 -6.41 18.73 -30.72
CA GLU A 385 -6.49 18.81 -32.18
C GLU A 385 -6.07 20.19 -32.70
N THR A 386 -6.46 21.27 -32.02
CA THR A 386 -6.03 22.64 -32.37
C THR A 386 -4.52 22.79 -32.21
N THR A 387 -3.95 22.19 -31.16
CA THR A 387 -2.50 22.19 -30.90
C THR A 387 -1.75 21.41 -31.97
N LEU A 388 -2.29 20.27 -32.41
CA LEU A 388 -1.72 19.49 -33.52
C LEU A 388 -1.82 20.23 -34.86
N ALA A 389 -2.96 20.88 -35.13
CA ALA A 389 -3.19 21.60 -36.38
C ALA A 389 -2.41 22.92 -36.48
N ALA A 390 -2.11 23.56 -35.35
CA ALA A 390 -1.27 24.75 -35.30
C ALA A 390 0.19 24.46 -35.71
N GLY A 391 0.58 23.18 -35.73
CA GLY A 391 1.95 22.75 -35.96
C GLY A 391 2.90 23.22 -34.86
N PRO A 392 4.11 22.64 -34.77
CA PRO A 392 5.15 23.22 -33.95
C PRO A 392 5.45 24.63 -34.48
N SER A 393 5.19 25.66 -33.67
CA SER A 393 5.49 27.04 -34.05
C SER A 393 6.95 27.14 -34.50
N PRO A 394 7.25 27.54 -35.75
CA PRO A 394 8.61 27.59 -36.28
C PRO A 394 9.52 28.61 -35.58
N PHE A 395 8.97 29.38 -34.62
CA PHE A 395 9.69 30.36 -33.81
C PHE A 395 9.68 30.04 -32.31
N ALA A 396 9.08 28.93 -31.89
CA ALA A 396 9.25 28.44 -30.53
C ALA A 396 10.64 27.81 -30.41
N LEU A 397 11.66 28.65 -30.18
CA LEU A 397 12.92 28.19 -29.60
C LEU A 397 12.57 27.29 -28.42
N PRO A 398 13.19 26.09 -28.30
CA PRO A 398 12.96 25.24 -27.15
C PRO A 398 13.29 26.06 -25.90
N GLY A 399 12.24 26.48 -25.17
CA GLY A 399 12.41 27.06 -23.85
C GLY A 399 13.25 26.08 -23.04
N PRO A 400 14.21 26.55 -22.23
CA PRO A 400 15.14 25.67 -21.56
C PRO A 400 14.31 24.62 -20.81
N GLY A 401 14.38 23.38 -21.31
CA GLY A 401 13.78 22.24 -20.66
C GLY A 401 14.21 22.29 -19.21
N GLN A 402 13.27 22.02 -18.30
CA GLN A 402 13.44 22.05 -16.87
C GLN A 402 14.60 21.10 -16.48
N ARG A 403 15.84 21.57 -16.63
CA ARG A 403 17.03 20.91 -16.13
C ARG A 403 16.84 20.86 -14.64
N GLN A 404 16.74 19.65 -14.11
CA GLN A 404 17.05 19.41 -12.71
C GLN A 404 18.33 20.17 -12.40
N GLN A 405 18.22 21.19 -11.56
CA GLN A 405 19.38 21.95 -11.11
C GLN A 405 20.35 20.98 -10.46
N PRO A 406 21.62 20.88 -10.90
CA PRO A 406 22.63 20.27 -10.06
C PRO A 406 22.75 21.12 -8.80
N ALA A 407 22.58 20.47 -7.65
CA ALA A 407 22.71 21.07 -6.33
C ALA A 407 24.05 21.83 -6.25
N SER A 408 23.96 23.14 -6.39
CA SER A 408 25.08 24.05 -6.19
C SER A 408 25.11 24.40 -4.72
N ASN A 409 25.67 23.52 -3.88
CA ASN A 409 26.05 23.81 -2.49
C ASN A 409 27.01 22.73 -1.97
N LEU A 410 28.31 22.90 -2.22
CA LEU A 410 29.39 22.40 -1.36
C LEU A 410 30.68 23.16 -1.72
N ALA A 411 30.67 24.45 -1.43
CA ALA A 411 31.88 25.24 -1.29
C ALA A 411 32.22 25.29 0.20
N GLY A 412 33.21 24.49 0.62
CA GLY A 412 33.80 24.62 1.95
C GLY A 412 34.43 23.34 2.47
N LEU A 413 35.76 23.36 2.58
CA LEU A 413 36.66 22.44 3.31
C LEU A 413 37.09 21.15 2.59
N ALA A 414 38.21 21.24 1.86
CA ALA A 414 39.36 20.37 2.09
C ALA A 414 40.61 20.96 1.43
N SER A 415 41.53 21.43 2.27
CA SER A 415 42.87 21.83 1.90
C SER A 415 43.75 20.60 1.65
N ARG A 416 44.63 20.73 0.66
CA ARG A 416 46.02 20.25 0.64
C ARG A 416 46.27 18.76 0.36
N GLY A 417 46.82 18.51 -0.83
CA GLY A 417 47.54 17.28 -1.16
C GLY A 417 48.04 17.29 -2.61
N GLU A 418 49.26 17.77 -2.82
CA GLU A 418 50.03 17.64 -4.06
C GLU A 418 50.01 16.20 -4.62
N ARG A 419 49.82 16.05 -5.94
CA ARG A 419 50.61 15.12 -6.77
C ARG A 419 50.47 15.42 -8.27
N LEU A 420 51.60 15.17 -8.92
CA LEU A 420 52.06 15.52 -10.28
C LEU A 420 51.35 14.76 -11.43
N PRO A 421 51.60 15.18 -12.70
CA PRO A 421 50.77 14.83 -13.85
C PRO A 421 51.32 13.63 -14.64
N GLY A 422 50.42 12.90 -15.28
CA GLY A 422 50.76 11.99 -16.38
C GLY A 422 50.00 10.69 -16.35
N GLU A 423 48.89 10.63 -17.08
CA GLU A 423 48.61 9.61 -18.11
C GLU A 423 47.16 9.77 -18.58
N ARG A 424 47.02 10.16 -19.85
CA ARG A 424 45.75 10.14 -20.59
C ARG A 424 45.62 8.75 -21.21
N LEU A 425 44.51 8.07 -20.97
CA LEU A 425 44.04 6.97 -21.82
C LEU A 425 42.59 7.23 -22.28
N PRO A 426 42.22 6.75 -23.48
CA PRO A 426 41.14 7.32 -24.27
C PRO A 426 39.77 6.70 -23.97
N GLY A 427 38.74 7.51 -24.23
CA GLY A 427 37.36 7.27 -23.88
C GLY A 427 36.72 6.04 -24.53
N VAL A 428 35.90 5.38 -23.72
CA VAL A 428 34.85 4.45 -24.15
C VAL A 428 33.54 5.24 -24.14
N PRO A 429 32.80 5.35 -25.25
CA PRO A 429 31.51 6.03 -25.24
C PRO A 429 30.50 5.21 -24.44
N ALA A 430 29.80 5.89 -23.53
CA ALA A 430 28.65 5.35 -22.82
C ALA A 430 27.53 5.02 -23.84
N ARG A 431 27.00 3.80 -23.76
CA ARG A 431 25.82 3.38 -24.53
C ARG A 431 24.58 4.16 -24.03
N PRO A 432 23.74 4.72 -24.91
CA PRO A 432 22.44 5.26 -24.51
C PRO A 432 21.51 4.13 -24.06
N GLY A 433 20.95 4.25 -22.87
CA GLY A 433 19.87 3.39 -22.42
C GLY A 433 18.61 3.67 -23.24
N ILE A 434 18.14 2.67 -23.98
CA ILE A 434 16.85 2.69 -24.67
C ILE A 434 15.77 2.65 -23.59
N THR A 435 15.14 3.79 -23.35
CA THR A 435 14.00 3.91 -22.43
C THR A 435 12.74 3.54 -23.21
N THR A 436 12.41 2.25 -23.30
CA THR A 436 11.16 1.78 -23.93
C THR A 436 9.94 2.24 -23.12
N GLY A 437 9.05 3.00 -23.76
CA GLY A 437 7.80 3.54 -23.21
C GLY A 437 6.70 2.48 -22.97
N LEU A 438 6.92 1.56 -22.04
CA LEU A 438 5.97 0.50 -21.67
C LEU A 438 5.04 0.86 -20.49
N SER A 439 4.70 2.14 -20.32
CA SER A 439 3.86 2.61 -19.20
C SER A 439 2.34 2.51 -19.45
N MET A 440 1.87 2.05 -20.62
CA MET A 440 0.46 2.19 -21.03
C MET A 440 -0.44 0.94 -20.91
N PHE A 441 0.01 -0.13 -20.24
CA PHE A 441 -0.85 -1.31 -20.00
C PHE A 441 -0.72 -1.77 -18.54
N ARG A 442 -1.24 -0.98 -17.60
CA ARG A 442 -1.20 -1.24 -16.14
C ARG A 442 -2.52 -1.66 -15.50
N ASP A 443 -3.66 -1.48 -16.17
CA ASP A 443 -4.92 -1.32 -15.41
C ASP A 443 -5.65 -2.61 -14.99
N ALA A 444 -5.30 -3.78 -15.53
CA ALA A 444 -6.03 -5.02 -15.23
C ALA A 444 -5.41 -5.90 -14.13
N GLN A 445 -4.10 -5.79 -13.85
CA GLN A 445 -3.42 -6.58 -12.79
C GLN A 445 -3.12 -5.77 -11.52
N ASP A 446 -2.93 -4.44 -11.61
CA ASP A 446 -2.74 -3.59 -10.43
C ASP A 446 -4.01 -3.52 -9.56
N THR A 447 -5.19 -3.81 -10.11
CA THR A 447 -6.45 -3.87 -9.34
C THR A 447 -6.52 -5.09 -8.42
N GLU A 448 -5.97 -6.24 -8.81
CA GLU A 448 -6.05 -7.48 -8.02
C GLU A 448 -5.07 -7.46 -6.83
N SER A 449 -3.85 -6.97 -7.05
CA SER A 449 -2.86 -6.82 -5.97
C SER A 449 -3.25 -5.69 -5.00
N GLN A 450 -3.81 -4.58 -5.49
CA GLN A 450 -4.37 -3.53 -4.64
C GLN A 450 -5.61 -3.99 -3.88
N GLU A 451 -6.49 -4.81 -4.46
CA GLU A 451 -7.67 -5.33 -3.77
C GLU A 451 -7.31 -6.35 -2.68
N VAL A 452 -6.28 -7.18 -2.89
CA VAL A 452 -5.74 -8.06 -1.84
C VAL A 452 -5.11 -7.23 -0.72
N LEU A 453 -4.26 -6.23 -1.05
CA LEU A 453 -3.73 -5.29 -0.07
C LEU A 453 -4.85 -4.56 0.70
N ARG A 454 -5.90 -4.14 -0.01
CA ARG A 454 -7.05 -3.45 0.57
C ARG A 454 -7.81 -4.35 1.55
N ARG A 455 -8.08 -5.60 1.19
CA ARG A 455 -8.74 -6.57 2.08
C ARG A 455 -7.92 -6.91 3.32
N VAL A 456 -6.60 -6.99 3.20
CA VAL A 456 -5.70 -7.19 4.34
C VAL A 456 -5.73 -5.98 5.28
N ILE A 457 -5.68 -4.76 4.73
CA ILE A 457 -5.80 -3.51 5.52
C ILE A 457 -7.18 -3.42 6.21
N GLU A 458 -8.26 -3.77 5.52
CA GLU A 458 -9.63 -3.73 6.06
C GLU A 458 -9.83 -4.75 7.20
N ASN A 459 -9.23 -5.94 7.12
CA ASN A 459 -9.32 -6.96 8.17
C ASN A 459 -8.47 -6.63 9.40
N ASP A 460 -7.26 -6.09 9.21
CA ASP A 460 -6.35 -5.73 10.33
C ASP A 460 -6.87 -4.53 11.14
N LEU A 461 -7.51 -3.55 10.49
CA LEU A 461 -8.08 -2.38 11.17
C LEU A 461 -9.30 -2.73 12.03
N LEU A 462 -10.05 -3.77 11.67
CA LEU A 462 -11.17 -4.27 12.48
C LEU A 462 -10.69 -5.05 13.72
N ALA A 463 -9.55 -5.76 13.62
CA ALA A 463 -8.99 -6.54 14.72
C ALA A 463 -8.37 -5.68 15.84
N LEU A 464 -7.87 -4.48 15.51
CA LEU A 464 -7.28 -3.55 16.49
C LEU A 464 -8.32 -2.86 17.40
N GLY A 465 -9.62 -2.94 17.07
CA GLY A 465 -10.71 -2.36 17.87
C GLY A 465 -11.12 -3.17 19.12
N ASP A 466 -10.86 -4.48 19.12
CA ASP A 466 -11.36 -5.42 20.15
C ASP A 466 -10.35 -5.76 21.26
N GLY A 467 -9.11 -5.22 21.21
CA GLY A 467 -7.99 -5.67 22.04
C GLY A 467 -7.63 -4.82 23.28
N LEU A 468 -8.46 -3.85 23.70
CA LEU A 468 -8.13 -2.98 24.84
C LEU A 468 -8.66 -3.57 26.17
N GLU A 469 -8.06 -4.68 26.62
CA GLU A 469 -8.20 -5.13 28.01
C GLU A 469 -7.38 -4.21 28.94
N VAL A 470 -8.07 -3.65 29.93
CA VAL A 470 -7.50 -2.79 30.98
C VAL A 470 -6.76 -3.67 31.99
N LEU A 471 -5.44 -3.55 32.05
CA LEU A 471 -4.62 -4.04 33.17
C LEU A 471 -4.74 -3.04 34.34
N ASP A 472 -5.38 -3.48 35.41
CA ASP A 472 -5.48 -2.74 36.68
C ASP A 472 -4.10 -2.67 37.37
N ASP A 473 -3.65 -1.45 37.63
CA ASP A 473 -2.53 -1.12 38.54
C ASP A 473 -3.03 -1.21 40.00
N GLU A 474 -2.51 -2.17 40.77
CA GLU A 474 -2.67 -2.22 42.22
C GLU A 474 -1.76 -1.18 42.92
N PRO A 475 -2.28 -0.35 43.85
CA PRO A 475 -1.45 0.55 44.64
C PRO A 475 -0.92 -0.14 45.90
N HIS A 476 0.39 -0.38 45.98
CA HIS A 476 1.04 -0.80 47.22
C HIS A 476 1.04 0.31 48.27
N GLY A 477 0.11 0.18 49.22
CA GLY A 477 0.08 0.93 50.46
C GLY A 477 1.12 0.42 51.47
N SER A 478 1.98 1.35 51.89
CA SER A 478 2.88 1.23 53.03
C SER A 478 2.16 0.78 54.31
N ARG A 479 2.62 -0.31 54.92
CA ARG A 479 2.37 -0.57 56.34
C ARG A 479 3.58 -1.21 57.02
N ALA A 480 4.23 -0.41 57.85
CA ALA A 480 5.22 -0.85 58.81
C ALA A 480 4.53 -1.49 60.02
N ILE A 481 4.92 -2.72 60.38
CA ILE A 481 4.87 -3.25 61.75
C ILE A 481 6.14 -4.08 61.95
N GLY A 482 6.90 -3.74 63.00
CA GLY A 482 8.06 -4.50 63.44
C GLY A 482 7.76 -5.46 64.59
N ALA A 483 8.81 -6.18 64.99
CA ALA A 483 8.99 -7.12 66.10
C ALA A 483 8.60 -8.59 65.77
N ARG A 484 9.48 -9.60 65.78
CA ARG A 484 10.52 -10.11 66.73
C ARG A 484 9.99 -11.40 67.38
N LEU A 485 10.74 -12.51 67.19
CA LEU A 485 10.87 -13.77 67.97
C LEU A 485 11.15 -14.93 66.97
N GLU A 486 12.37 -15.43 66.90
CA GLU A 486 12.95 -16.56 67.66
C GLU A 486 12.52 -17.96 67.17
N ALA A 487 13.56 -18.75 66.83
CA ALA A 487 13.74 -20.19 66.99
C ALA A 487 12.65 -21.17 66.49
N ASP A 488 12.97 -21.98 65.48
CA ASP A 488 13.47 -23.35 65.71
C ASP A 488 13.66 -24.10 64.37
N ALA A 489 14.84 -24.71 64.23
CA ALA A 489 15.06 -25.87 63.37
C ALA A 489 14.91 -27.13 64.22
N PRO A 490 14.55 -28.29 63.65
CA PRO A 490 15.63 -29.25 63.45
C PRO A 490 15.51 -30.18 62.24
N GLU A 491 16.71 -30.62 61.83
CA GLU A 491 17.08 -31.98 61.39
C GLU A 491 16.17 -32.74 60.40
N GLN A 492 16.70 -32.92 59.19
CA GLN A 492 16.58 -34.20 58.49
C GLN A 492 17.97 -34.69 58.05
N ARG A 493 18.47 -35.69 58.79
CA ARG A 493 19.51 -36.64 58.38
C ARG A 493 18.84 -37.83 57.70
N GLY A 494 19.40 -38.32 56.59
CA GLY A 494 19.01 -39.62 56.05
C GLY A 494 19.43 -39.90 54.59
N VAL A 495 20.73 -39.94 54.33
CA VAL A 495 21.39 -40.77 53.28
C VAL A 495 21.82 -42.08 54.00
N PRO A 496 22.00 -43.29 53.42
CA PRO A 496 22.32 -43.71 52.03
C PRO A 496 21.34 -44.80 51.52
N ASP A 497 21.43 -45.47 50.36
CA ASP A 497 22.58 -46.16 49.79
C ASP A 497 22.30 -46.68 48.36
N ALA A 498 23.38 -47.12 47.73
CA ALA A 498 23.56 -47.66 46.39
C ALA A 498 22.59 -48.79 45.97
N MET A 499 22.39 -48.89 44.64
CA MET A 499 22.32 -50.09 43.79
C MET A 499 21.76 -49.65 42.42
N GLU A 500 22.11 -50.18 41.26
CA GLU A 500 23.10 -51.14 40.80
C GLU A 500 23.00 -51.10 39.26
N LEU A 501 24.10 -51.41 38.59
CA LEU A 501 24.21 -51.67 37.14
C LEU A 501 23.18 -52.69 36.64
N VAL A 502 22.53 -52.42 35.51
CA VAL A 502 22.21 -53.45 34.49
C VAL A 502 22.29 -52.83 33.09
N GLU A 503 23.44 -53.02 32.44
CA GLU A 503 23.48 -53.28 30.99
C GLU A 503 22.85 -54.66 30.74
N LEU A 504 22.09 -54.83 29.67
CA LEU A 504 22.01 -56.07 28.88
C LEU A 504 21.17 -55.81 27.62
N GLY A 505 21.76 -56.05 26.44
CA GLY A 505 21.04 -56.25 25.17
C GLY A 505 21.64 -55.51 23.98
#